data_AF-A0A672ZGP0-F1
#
_entry.id   AF-A0A672ZGP0-F1
#
_cell.length_a   1.000
_cell.length_b   1.000
_cell.length_c   1.000
_cell.angle_alpha   90.00
_cell.angle_beta   90.00
_cell.angle_gamma   90.00
#
_symmetry.space_group_name_H-M   'P 1'
#
loop_
_entity.id
_entity.type
_entity.pdbx_description
1 polymer ?
#
loop_
_entity_poly.entity_id
_entity_poly.type
_entity_poly.pdbx_seq_one_letter_code
_entity_poly.pdbx_strand_id
1 'polypeptide(L)'
;ANAVGDSLQPQTPSRHEKSLGLLTTKFVTLLQEAKDGVLDLKAAADTLAVRQKRRIYDITNVLEGIGLIEKKSKNSIQWKGVGPGCNTREIADKLIDLKAELDDLALREHELDQQRIWVQQSIKNPECQT
;
A
#
# COMPACT_ATOMS: atom_id res chain seq x y z
N ALA A 1 56.08 -8.69 36.20
CA ALA A 1 55.40 -9.93 35.79
C ALA A 1 53.92 -9.63 35.53
N ASN A 2 53.48 -9.96 34.31
CA ASN A 2 52.13 -10.24 33.77
C ASN A 2 50.93 -10.22 34.73
N ALA A 3 49.68 -9.96 34.33
CA ALA A 3 49.06 -9.42 33.11
C ALA A 3 47.55 -9.22 33.42
N VAL A 4 46.98 -8.22 32.77
CA VAL A 4 45.56 -8.00 32.42
C VAL A 4 44.64 -9.23 32.58
N GLY A 5 43.66 -9.13 33.48
CA GLY A 5 42.49 -10.00 33.52
C GLY A 5 41.31 -9.31 32.84
N ASP A 6 41.35 -9.26 31.51
CA ASP A 6 40.24 -8.83 30.65
C ASP A 6 39.14 -9.91 30.74
N SER A 7 38.08 -9.60 31.48
CA SER A 7 36.95 -10.49 31.66
C SER A 7 36.04 -10.35 30.43
N LEU A 8 36.43 -11.01 29.35
CA LEU A 8 35.61 -11.27 28.17
C LEU A 8 34.42 -12.16 28.57
N GLN A 9 33.38 -11.57 29.16
CA GLN A 9 32.08 -12.22 29.21
C GLN A 9 31.56 -12.35 27.78
N PRO A 10 31.20 -13.56 27.31
CA PRO A 10 30.50 -13.69 26.05
C PRO A 10 29.17 -12.95 26.21
N GLN A 11 29.01 -11.85 25.47
CA GLN A 11 27.75 -11.14 25.31
C GLN A 11 26.71 -12.15 24.84
N THR A 12 25.96 -12.72 25.78
CA THR A 12 24.85 -13.60 25.46
C THR A 12 23.93 -12.79 24.53
N PRO A 13 23.59 -13.28 23.32
CA PRO A 13 22.82 -12.49 22.37
C PRO A 13 21.55 -12.01 23.08
N SER A 14 21.48 -10.69 23.27
CA SER A 14 20.50 -10.06 24.13
C SER A 14 19.12 -10.47 23.66
N ARG A 15 18.24 -10.86 24.59
CA ARG A 15 16.84 -11.26 24.31
C ARG A 15 16.13 -10.27 23.38
N HIS A 16 16.55 -9.00 23.40
CA HIS A 16 16.06 -7.93 22.55
C HIS A 16 16.27 -8.17 21.05
N GLU A 17 17.41 -8.76 20.65
CA GLU A 17 17.77 -9.03 19.24
C GLU A 17 16.84 -10.06 18.57
N LYS A 18 16.14 -10.85 19.38
CA LYS A 18 15.17 -11.88 18.92
C LYS A 18 13.73 -11.48 19.19
N SER A 19 13.49 -10.22 19.59
CA SER A 19 12.14 -9.75 19.91
C SER A 19 11.26 -9.70 18.66
N LEU A 20 9.96 -9.97 18.85
CA LEU A 20 8.99 -9.84 17.78
C LEU A 20 8.95 -8.40 17.24
N GLY A 21 9.06 -7.40 18.12
CA GLY A 21 9.10 -5.99 17.74
C GLY A 21 10.21 -5.65 16.75
N LEU A 22 11.45 -6.11 17.00
CA LEU A 22 12.57 -5.87 16.08
C LEU A 22 12.36 -6.58 14.73
N LEU A 23 11.81 -7.80 14.75
CA LEU A 23 11.46 -8.53 13.53
C LEU A 23 10.37 -7.80 12.75
N THR A 24 9.36 -7.26 13.43
CA THR A 24 8.28 -6.49 12.81
C THR A 24 8.83 -5.23 12.15
N THR A 25 9.70 -4.47 12.83
CA THR A 25 10.30 -3.26 12.25
C THR A 25 11.05 -3.58 10.96
N LYS A 26 11.94 -4.59 10.99
CA LYS A 26 12.67 -5.01 9.79
C LYS A 26 11.75 -5.55 8.69
N PHE A 27 10.70 -6.30 9.06
CA PHE A 27 9.72 -6.82 8.11
C PHE A 27 8.97 -5.70 7.39
N VAL A 28 8.54 -4.67 8.13
CA VAL A 28 7.86 -3.50 7.57
C VAL A 28 8.79 -2.70 6.66
N THR A 29 10.06 -2.53 7.03
CA THR A 29 11.06 -1.89 6.15
C THR A 29 11.18 -2.64 4.81
N LEU A 30 11.34 -3.97 4.85
CA LEU A 30 11.40 -4.79 3.63
C LEU A 30 10.13 -4.67 2.78
N LEU A 31 8.97 -4.58 3.44
CA LEU A 31 7.67 -4.45 2.78
C LEU A 31 7.49 -3.08 2.11
N GLN A 32 8.03 -2.01 2.71
CA GLN A 32 8.02 -0.65 2.15
C GLN A 32 9.02 -0.48 1.01
N GLU A 33 10.18 -1.15 1.10
CA GLU A 33 11.20 -1.17 0.04
C GLU A 33 10.82 -2.10 -1.13
N ALA A 34 9.87 -3.02 -0.92
CA ALA A 34 9.44 -3.95 -1.94
C ALA A 34 8.77 -3.21 -3.12
N LYS A 35 9.28 -3.47 -4.32
CA LYS A 35 8.69 -2.94 -5.55
C LYS A 35 7.24 -3.42 -5.68
N ASP A 36 6.34 -2.51 -6.02
CA ASP A 36 4.89 -2.74 -6.13
C ASP A 36 4.22 -3.17 -4.81
N GLY A 37 4.93 -3.02 -3.68
CA GLY A 37 4.55 -3.46 -2.32
C GLY A 37 4.15 -4.91 -2.22
N VAL A 38 4.74 -5.76 -3.06
CA VAL A 38 4.60 -7.21 -2.99
C VAL A 38 5.85 -7.78 -2.36
N LEU A 39 5.70 -8.40 -1.18
CA LEU A 39 6.81 -9.03 -0.47
C LEU A 39 6.71 -10.56 -0.55
N ASP A 40 7.81 -11.19 -0.95
CA ASP A 40 7.98 -12.64 -0.89
C ASP A 40 8.37 -13.06 0.55
N LEU A 41 7.55 -13.92 1.14
CA LEU A 41 7.70 -14.38 2.52
C LEU A 41 8.93 -15.27 2.73
N LYS A 42 9.41 -15.99 1.70
CA LYS A 42 10.65 -16.77 1.79
C LYS A 42 11.85 -15.83 1.82
N ALA A 43 11.90 -14.88 0.88
CA ALA A 43 12.96 -13.88 0.84
C ALA A 43 13.01 -13.06 2.14
N ALA A 44 11.85 -12.63 2.65
CA ALA A 44 11.77 -11.94 3.93
C ALA A 44 12.25 -12.81 5.09
N ALA A 45 11.89 -14.09 5.13
CA ALA A 45 12.32 -15.01 6.18
C ALA A 45 13.85 -15.22 6.18
N ASP A 46 14.46 -15.29 5.01
CA ASP A 46 15.91 -15.41 4.84
C ASP A 46 16.62 -14.13 5.30
N THR A 47 16.14 -12.95 4.88
CA THR A 47 16.71 -11.65 5.27
C THR A 47 16.55 -11.34 6.76
N LEU A 48 15.43 -11.74 7.36
CA LEU A 48 15.18 -11.56 8.78
C LEU A 48 15.95 -12.57 9.66
N ALA A 49 16.73 -13.48 9.04
CA ALA A 49 17.50 -14.54 9.69
C ALA A 49 16.68 -15.32 10.73
N VAL A 50 15.37 -15.45 10.49
CA VAL A 50 14.47 -16.06 11.46
C VAL A 50 14.66 -17.56 11.38
N ARG A 51 15.44 -18.12 12.31
CA ARG A 51 15.58 -19.59 12.45
C ARG A 51 14.23 -20.32 12.62
N GLN A 52 13.16 -19.60 12.92
CA GLN A 52 11.80 -20.12 13.14
C GLN A 52 10.77 -19.42 12.26
N LYS A 53 10.28 -20.11 11.23
CA LYS A 53 9.19 -19.63 10.33
C LYS A 53 7.91 -19.20 11.07
N ARG A 54 7.77 -19.56 12.35
CA ARG A 54 6.64 -19.20 13.22
C ARG A 54 6.46 -17.69 13.40
N ARG A 55 7.54 -16.90 13.44
CA ARG A 55 7.45 -15.44 13.71
C ARG A 55 6.88 -14.65 12.54
N ILE A 56 7.05 -15.12 11.31
CA ILE A 56 6.45 -14.50 10.14
C ILE A 56 4.93 -14.52 10.28
N TYR A 57 4.34 -15.65 10.69
CA TYR A 57 2.89 -15.75 10.90
C TYR A 57 2.39 -14.86 12.04
N ASP A 58 3.16 -14.68 13.12
CA ASP A 58 2.79 -13.75 14.18
C ASP A 58 2.65 -12.32 13.63
N ILE A 59 3.57 -11.91 12.76
CA ILE A 59 3.55 -10.57 12.14
C ILE A 59 2.43 -10.48 11.10
N THR A 60 2.34 -11.43 10.18
CA THR A 60 1.36 -11.37 9.09
C THR A 60 -0.06 -11.45 9.59
N ASN A 61 -0.37 -12.30 10.59
CA ASN A 61 -1.74 -12.42 11.10
C ASN A 61 -2.22 -11.12 11.78
N VAL A 62 -1.32 -10.41 12.48
CA VAL A 62 -1.65 -9.13 13.09
C VAL A 62 -1.85 -8.06 12.01
N LEU A 63 -0.94 -7.95 11.05
CA LEU A 63 -1.06 -6.97 9.96
C LEU A 63 -2.26 -7.25 9.05
N GLU A 64 -2.59 -8.52 8.80
CA GLU A 64 -3.79 -8.95 8.07
C GLU A 64 -5.05 -8.68 8.88
N GLY A 65 -5.03 -8.95 10.19
CA GLY A 65 -6.14 -8.63 11.10
C GLY A 65 -6.43 -7.13 11.22
N ILE A 66 -5.42 -6.27 11.07
CA ILE A 66 -5.58 -4.80 10.98
C ILE A 66 -6.02 -4.38 9.56
N GLY A 67 -5.78 -5.21 8.54
CA GLY A 67 -6.07 -4.91 7.14
C GLY A 67 -4.99 -4.08 6.43
N LEU A 68 -3.76 -4.04 6.96
CA LEU A 68 -2.62 -3.37 6.33
C LEU A 68 -1.96 -4.19 5.22
N ILE A 69 -2.20 -5.51 5.23
CA ILE A 69 -1.71 -6.44 4.20
C ILE A 69 -2.82 -7.39 3.77
N GLU A 70 -2.65 -7.98 2.59
CA GLU A 70 -3.42 -9.13 2.14
C GLU A 70 -2.53 -10.22 1.55
N LYS A 71 -3.07 -11.44 1.54
CA LYS A 71 -2.40 -12.59 0.94
C LYS A 71 -2.63 -12.58 -0.58
N LYS A 72 -1.56 -12.42 -1.34
CA LYS A 72 -1.57 -12.53 -2.81
C LYS A 72 -1.40 -13.98 -3.26
N SER A 73 -0.51 -14.72 -2.61
CA SER A 73 -0.30 -16.16 -2.87
C SER A 73 0.32 -16.88 -1.67
N LYS A 74 0.58 -18.20 -1.77
CA LYS A 74 1.09 -19.04 -0.66
C LYS A 74 2.39 -18.50 -0.02
N ASN A 75 3.21 -17.75 -0.77
CA ASN A 75 4.45 -17.14 -0.28
C ASN A 75 4.53 -15.64 -0.58
N SER A 76 3.43 -14.98 -0.91
CA SER A 76 3.44 -13.57 -1.32
C SER A 76 2.33 -12.82 -0.62
N ILE A 77 2.69 -11.69 -0.04
CA ILE A 77 1.76 -10.74 0.56
C ILE A 77 1.86 -9.40 -0.15
N GLN A 78 0.77 -8.64 -0.12
CA GLN A 78 0.70 -7.32 -0.70
C GLN A 78 0.39 -6.29 0.38
N TRP A 79 1.12 -5.19 0.36
CA TRP A 79 0.91 -4.04 1.24
C TRP A 79 -0.31 -3.24 0.77
N LYS A 80 -1.27 -3.03 1.67
CA LYS A 80 -2.46 -2.19 1.45
C LYS A 80 -2.38 -0.87 2.20
N GLY A 81 -1.47 -0.73 3.16
CA GLY A 81 -1.33 0.49 3.97
C GLY A 81 -0.97 1.71 3.13
N VAL A 82 -1.47 2.88 3.50
CA VAL A 82 -1.09 4.15 2.87
C VAL A 82 0.33 4.49 3.35
N GLY A 83 1.32 4.40 2.46
CA GLY A 83 2.71 4.62 2.83
C GLY A 83 3.60 5.00 1.65
N PRO A 84 4.72 5.70 1.90
CA PRO A 84 5.67 6.07 0.85
C PRO A 84 6.29 4.80 0.28
N GLY A 85 5.91 4.42 -0.94
CA GLY A 85 6.62 3.37 -1.69
C GLY A 85 5.79 2.53 -2.65
N CYS A 86 4.50 2.28 -2.40
CA CYS A 86 3.80 1.22 -3.16
C CYS A 86 2.51 1.64 -3.85
N ASN A 87 1.70 2.47 -3.21
CA ASN A 87 0.29 2.60 -3.59
C ASN A 87 -0.15 4.06 -3.67
N THR A 88 0.54 4.99 -2.99
CA THR A 88 0.22 6.41 -3.09
C THR A 88 0.39 6.95 -4.51
N ARG A 89 1.41 6.48 -5.25
CA ARG A 89 1.71 7.01 -6.59
C ARG A 89 0.73 6.50 -7.65
N GLU A 90 0.51 5.19 -7.69
CA GLU A 90 -0.48 4.59 -8.61
C GLU A 90 -1.91 5.04 -8.28
N ILE A 91 -2.26 5.19 -6.99
CA ILE A 91 -3.55 5.77 -6.58
C ILE A 91 -3.63 7.24 -6.97
N ALA A 92 -2.58 8.04 -6.76
CA ALA A 92 -2.56 9.45 -7.14
C ALA A 92 -2.71 9.63 -8.65
N ASP A 93 -1.99 8.83 -9.45
CA ASP A 93 -2.09 8.87 -10.92
C ASP A 93 -3.51 8.49 -11.37
N LYS A 94 -4.08 7.40 -10.86
CA LYS A 94 -5.49 7.03 -11.14
C LYS A 94 -6.47 8.11 -10.69
N LEU A 95 -6.19 8.80 -9.58
CA LEU A 95 -7.06 9.84 -9.06
C LEU A 95 -7.01 11.11 -9.93
N ILE A 96 -5.87 11.41 -10.54
CA ILE A 96 -5.73 12.47 -11.55
C ILE A 96 -6.54 12.09 -12.80
N ASP A 97 -6.39 10.85 -13.29
CA ASP A 97 -7.11 10.38 -14.49
C ASP A 97 -8.63 10.40 -14.27
N LEU A 98 -9.12 9.85 -13.14
CA LEU A 98 -10.54 9.85 -12.80
C LEU A 98 -11.09 11.27 -12.65
N LYS A 99 -10.29 12.20 -12.12
CA LYS A 99 -10.70 13.60 -12.01
C LYS A 99 -10.86 14.25 -13.38
N ALA A 100 -9.93 13.99 -14.30
CA ALA A 100 -10.04 14.50 -15.67
C ALA A 100 -11.27 13.92 -16.40
N GLU A 101 -11.59 12.64 -16.19
CA GLU A 101 -12.79 12.00 -16.74
C GLU A 101 -14.07 12.62 -16.15
N LEU A 102 -14.11 12.91 -14.85
CA LEU A 102 -15.22 13.63 -14.22
C LEU A 102 -15.45 15.01 -14.84
N ASP A 103 -14.38 15.77 -15.08
CA ASP A 103 -14.46 17.11 -15.67
C ASP A 103 -14.97 17.05 -17.13
N ASP A 104 -14.53 16.08 -17.93
CA ASP A 104 -15.02 15.86 -19.31
C ASP A 104 -16.51 15.46 -19.34
N LEU A 105 -16.91 14.54 -18.47
CA LEU A 105 -18.31 14.11 -18.34
C LEU A 105 -19.22 15.28 -17.93
N ALA A 106 -18.77 16.13 -17.01
CA ALA A 106 -19.52 17.32 -16.58
C ALA A 106 -19.71 18.31 -17.73
N LEU A 107 -18.70 18.50 -18.59
CA LEU A 107 -18.82 19.35 -19.78
C LEU A 107 -19.83 18.77 -20.78
N ARG A 108 -19.80 17.45 -20.99
CA ARG A 108 -20.72 16.75 -21.87
C ARG A 108 -22.17 16.83 -21.39
N GLU A 109 -22.38 16.66 -20.07
CA GLU A 109 -23.68 16.81 -19.44
C GLU A 109 -24.22 18.23 -19.63
N HIS A 110 -23.38 19.25 -19.41
CA HIS A 110 -23.77 20.63 -19.63
C HIS A 110 -24.20 20.92 -21.07
N GLU A 111 -23.47 20.38 -22.06
CA GLU A 111 -23.83 20.53 -23.48
C GLU A 111 -25.19 19.89 -23.80
N LEU A 112 -25.44 18.69 -23.26
CA LEU A 112 -26.71 17.99 -23.42
C LEU A 112 -27.87 18.77 -22.78
N ASP A 113 -27.65 19.36 -21.61
CA ASP A 113 -28.66 20.20 -20.96
C ASP A 113 -28.99 21.45 -21.77
N GLN A 114 -27.99 22.12 -22.36
CA GLN A 114 -28.22 23.27 -23.25
C GLN A 114 -29.05 22.87 -24.48
N GLN A 115 -28.70 21.74 -25.12
CA GLN A 115 -29.46 21.22 -26.25
C GLN A 115 -30.89 20.87 -25.87
N ARG A 116 -31.09 20.25 -24.69
CA ARG A 116 -32.42 19.92 -24.18
C ARG A 116 -33.28 21.16 -23.97
N ILE A 117 -32.70 22.21 -23.37
CA ILE A 117 -33.37 23.49 -23.15
C ILE A 117 -33.73 24.13 -24.50
N TRP A 118 -32.79 24.14 -25.45
CA TRP A 118 -33.01 24.70 -26.79
C TRP A 118 -34.17 24.03 -27.50
N VAL A 119 -34.18 22.69 -27.56
CA VAL A 119 -35.26 21.92 -28.19
C VAL A 119 -36.59 22.17 -27.49
N GLN A 120 -36.62 22.19 -26.15
CA GLN A 120 -37.85 22.49 -25.39
C GLN A 120 -38.40 23.88 -25.68
N GLN A 121 -37.54 24.89 -25.84
CA GLN A 121 -37.94 26.26 -26.18
C GLN A 121 -38.48 26.33 -27.62
N SER A 122 -37.81 25.68 -28.57
CA SER A 122 -38.25 25.62 -29.97
C SER A 122 -39.59 24.90 -30.13
N ILE A 123 -39.84 23.82 -29.38
CA ILE A 123 -41.13 23.11 -29.38
C ILE A 123 -42.24 23.97 -28.75
N LYS A 124 -41.91 24.76 -27.72
CA LYS A 124 -42.88 25.64 -27.04
C LYS A 124 -43.21 26.91 -27.82
N ASN A 125 -42.39 27.32 -28.78
CA ASN A 125 -42.60 28.54 -29.56
C ASN A 125 -42.69 28.25 -31.08
N PRO A 126 -43.81 27.70 -31.58
CA PRO A 126 -43.95 27.33 -33.00
C PRO A 126 -44.09 28.52 -33.97
N GLU A 127 -44.19 29.78 -33.52
CA GLU A 127 -44.54 30.94 -34.38
C GLU A 127 -43.36 31.79 -34.89
N CYS A 128 -42.24 31.19 -35.29
CA CYS A 128 -41.17 31.94 -35.99
C CYS A 128 -40.78 31.39 -37.37
N GLN A 129 -41.57 30.49 -37.95
CA GLN A 129 -41.44 30.15 -39.37
C GLN A 129 -42.81 30.17 -40.05
N THR A 130 -43.02 31.24 -40.83
CA THR A 130 -44.10 31.53 -41.82
C THR A 130 -45.51 31.82 -41.32
#